data_AF-A0A8J4DZ76-F1
#
_entry.id   AF-A0A8J4DZ76-F1
#
_cell.length_a   1.000
_cell.length_b   1.000
_cell.length_c   1.000
_cell.angle_alpha   90.00
_cell.angle_beta   90.00
_cell.angle_gamma   90.00
#
_symmetry.space_group_name_H-M   'P 1'
#
loop_
_entity.id
_entity.type
_entity.pdbx_description
1 polymer ?
#
loop_
_entity_poly.entity_id
_entity_poly.type
_entity_poly.pdbx_seq_one_letter_code
_entity_poly.pdbx_strand_id
1 'polypeptide(L)'
;MVRELLDDLARDVPDYSNPDRALAAARASRRRRTGGGAALVATALALAAAVTWAPVGGPGPDWPPFPGRSEPVLASAPMLADLPTAAVGPARLAYRLNCRTPCSRMVLQMEWGGLEYSLDHLGDLGVPSLSPNGELLVAPFSGDGGYKVRDLRSDEPPTPFEPRLGAGLWSPMTWSPDNRWLVMWGPRGNGRSEYARVDLRDLTIVTYQPPADLYACAVLPSGELLLAPSTAWTEQQPLQLADPATGDVRPLLTVDSRAMLQPGLSIQHDPTSPALLSTDGMLGLIVRNADRRALALLEFNLASGALIDAKSIPYEMGWEPVAYGGTGLHMVTRKPVRAGVLAPDGHSVTTPELPAPTQVLVPGGRTWY
;
A
#
# COMPACT_ATOMS: atom_id res chain seq x y z
N MET A 1 11.18 -28.43 27.93
CA MET A 1 9.90 -27.74 27.65
C MET A 1 10.04 -26.34 27.07
N VAL A 2 10.36 -25.27 27.82
CA VAL A 2 10.44 -23.90 27.23
C VAL A 2 11.57 -23.76 26.20
N ARG A 3 12.71 -24.43 26.44
CA ARG A 3 13.86 -24.45 25.52
C ARG A 3 13.58 -25.25 24.23
N GLU A 4 12.85 -26.35 24.31
CA GLU A 4 12.42 -27.11 23.12
C GLU A 4 11.38 -26.33 22.31
N LEU A 5 10.48 -25.60 22.96
CA LEU A 5 9.50 -24.75 22.27
C LEU A 5 10.18 -23.57 21.56
N LEU A 6 11.23 -23.00 22.18
CA LEU A 6 12.06 -21.96 21.57
C LEU A 6 12.96 -22.49 20.45
N ASP A 7 13.48 -23.72 20.57
CA ASP A 7 14.28 -24.38 19.53
C ASP A 7 13.42 -24.89 18.35
N ASP A 8 12.14 -25.18 18.57
CA ASP A 8 11.16 -25.44 17.51
C ASP A 8 10.73 -24.13 16.83
N LEU A 9 10.46 -23.06 17.60
CA LEU A 9 10.19 -21.72 17.04
C LEU A 9 11.38 -21.19 16.23
N ALA A 10 12.62 -21.39 16.68
CA ALA A 10 13.83 -20.98 15.97
C ALA A 10 14.10 -21.79 14.69
N ARG A 11 13.58 -23.02 14.59
CA ARG A 11 13.62 -23.84 13.37
C ARG A 11 12.52 -23.47 12.37
N ASP A 12 11.40 -22.90 12.86
CA ASP A 12 10.26 -22.47 12.06
C ASP A 12 10.31 -20.99 11.64
N VAL A 13 11.27 -20.18 12.11
CA VAL A 13 11.49 -18.83 11.55
C VAL A 13 12.04 -18.96 10.13
N PRO A 14 11.33 -18.48 9.10
CA PRO A 14 11.84 -18.51 7.74
C PRO A 14 13.10 -17.63 7.66
N ASP A 15 14.19 -18.19 7.16
CA ASP A 15 15.39 -17.41 6.83
C ASP A 15 15.09 -16.53 5.60
N TYR A 16 14.71 -15.28 5.87
CA TYR A 16 14.33 -14.28 4.86
C TYR A 16 15.53 -13.68 4.11
N SER A 17 16.76 -14.10 4.43
CA SER A 17 17.95 -13.67 3.68
C SER A 17 18.05 -14.33 2.29
N ASN A 18 17.24 -15.36 2.02
CA ASN A 18 17.20 -16.06 0.75
C ASN A 18 15.76 -16.08 0.17
N PRO A 19 15.48 -15.26 -0.87
CA PRO A 19 14.14 -15.09 -1.42
C PRO A 19 13.55 -16.39 -1.99
N ASP A 20 14.39 -17.26 -2.58
CA ASP A 20 13.93 -18.54 -3.13
C ASP A 20 13.49 -19.53 -2.04
N ARG A 21 14.15 -19.52 -0.87
CA ARG A 21 13.73 -20.32 0.29
C ARG A 21 12.44 -19.82 0.91
N ALA A 22 12.26 -18.50 1.01
CA ALA A 22 11.02 -17.90 1.51
C ALA A 22 9.82 -18.25 0.60
N LEU A 23 10.00 -18.18 -0.73
CA LEU A 23 9.02 -18.60 -1.73
C LEU A 23 8.72 -20.11 -1.67
N ALA A 24 9.74 -20.95 -1.46
CA ALA A 24 9.56 -22.39 -1.30
C ALA A 24 8.77 -22.75 -0.03
N ALA A 25 9.04 -22.08 1.09
CA ALA A 25 8.31 -22.25 2.34
C ALA A 25 6.84 -21.80 2.22
N ALA A 26 6.59 -20.67 1.57
CA ALA A 26 5.22 -20.20 1.29
C ALA A 26 4.44 -21.18 0.40
N ARG A 27 5.09 -21.75 -0.64
CA ARG A 27 4.49 -22.79 -1.51
C ARG A 27 4.22 -24.09 -0.75
N ALA A 28 5.13 -24.51 0.14
CA ALA A 28 4.97 -25.72 0.95
C ALA A 28 3.83 -25.59 1.97
N SER A 29 3.69 -24.42 2.60
CA SER A 29 2.59 -24.07 3.51
C SER A 29 1.23 -24.16 2.80
N ARG A 30 1.09 -23.57 1.60
CA ARG A 30 -0.15 -23.64 0.81
C ARG A 30 -0.51 -25.08 0.43
N ARG A 31 0.47 -25.92 0.07
CA ARG A 31 0.25 -27.34 -0.26
C ARG A 31 -0.21 -28.19 0.94
N ARG A 32 0.20 -27.84 2.16
CA ARG A 32 -0.28 -28.54 3.37
C ARG A 32 -1.74 -28.21 3.69
N ARG A 33 -2.22 -27.00 3.34
CA ARG A 33 -3.62 -26.61 3.55
C ARG A 33 -4.59 -27.24 2.55
N THR A 34 -4.16 -27.54 1.32
CA THR A 34 -5.00 -28.23 0.33
C THR A 34 -5.12 -29.74 0.55
N GLY A 35 -4.33 -30.33 1.47
CA GLY A 35 -4.37 -31.76 1.82
C GLY A 35 -4.98 -32.09 3.19
N GLY A 36 -5.43 -31.10 3.96
CA GLY A 36 -5.92 -31.26 5.33
C GLY A 36 -7.36 -30.81 5.51
N GLY A 37 -8.27 -31.29 4.66
CA GLY A 37 -9.71 -31.13 4.87
C GLY A 37 -10.24 -32.11 5.92
N ALA A 38 -11.06 -31.61 6.84
CA ALA A 38 -11.86 -32.32 7.85
C ALA A 38 -11.17 -32.68 9.18
N ALA A 39 -11.01 -31.69 10.07
CA ALA A 39 -11.37 -31.78 11.50
C ALA A 39 -10.95 -30.49 12.24
N LEU A 40 -11.89 -29.63 12.60
CA LEU A 40 -11.91 -28.76 13.81
C LEU A 40 -13.08 -27.76 13.70
N VAL A 41 -14.31 -28.25 13.84
CA VAL A 41 -15.55 -27.44 13.92
C VAL A 41 -16.05 -27.31 15.38
N ALA A 42 -15.29 -27.71 16.40
CA ALA A 42 -15.88 -27.98 17.73
C ALA A 42 -15.38 -27.16 18.93
N THR A 43 -14.72 -26.00 18.76
CA THR A 43 -14.14 -25.28 19.92
C THR A 43 -14.36 -23.75 19.92
N ALA A 44 -15.54 -23.27 19.56
CA ALA A 44 -15.89 -21.84 19.67
C ALA A 44 -17.15 -21.55 20.51
N LEU A 45 -17.76 -22.57 21.14
CA LEU A 45 -19.08 -22.46 21.79
C LEU A 45 -19.06 -22.39 23.33
N ALA A 46 -17.92 -22.12 23.97
CA ALA A 46 -17.77 -22.26 25.43
C ALA A 46 -17.39 -21.00 26.23
N LEU A 47 -17.43 -19.78 25.67
CA LEU A 47 -17.13 -18.54 26.43
C LEU A 47 -18.19 -17.44 26.30
N ALA A 48 -19.44 -17.81 26.00
CA ALA A 48 -20.59 -16.91 26.00
C ALA A 48 -21.59 -17.29 27.10
N ALA A 49 -21.17 -17.27 28.38
CA ALA A 49 -22.08 -17.41 29.52
C ALA A 49 -21.45 -16.95 30.85
N ALA A 50 -21.43 -15.63 31.08
CA ALA A 50 -21.42 -14.94 32.38
C ALA A 50 -21.05 -13.47 32.05
N VAL A 51 -21.90 -12.46 32.21
CA VAL A 51 -22.57 -12.03 33.44
C VAL A 51 -23.82 -11.22 33.07
N THR A 52 -24.90 -11.50 33.78
CA THR A 52 -26.23 -10.89 33.70
C THR A 52 -26.30 -9.48 34.29
N TRP A 53 -27.30 -8.72 33.83
CA TRP A 53 -27.68 -7.36 34.22
C TRP A 53 -28.12 -7.18 35.69
N ALA A 54 -27.92 -5.99 36.25
CA ALA A 54 -28.95 -5.21 36.96
C ALA A 54 -28.53 -3.73 37.18
N PRO A 55 -29.47 -2.76 37.13
CA PRO A 55 -29.22 -1.33 37.28
C PRO A 55 -29.32 -0.91 38.75
N VAL A 56 -28.43 -0.03 39.22
CA VAL A 56 -28.60 0.64 40.52
C VAL A 56 -28.30 2.12 40.35
N GLY A 57 -29.37 2.92 40.39
CA GLY A 57 -29.29 4.36 40.58
C GLY A 57 -28.86 4.68 42.01
N GLY A 58 -27.92 5.61 42.13
CA GLY A 58 -27.48 6.23 43.38
C GLY A 58 -26.95 7.64 43.08
N PRO A 59 -27.05 8.58 44.03
CA PRO A 59 -26.78 9.99 43.80
C PRO A 59 -25.28 10.22 43.54
N GLY A 60 -24.98 11.02 42.52
CA GLY A 60 -23.60 11.31 42.12
C GLY A 60 -22.83 12.10 43.20
N PRO A 61 -21.52 11.87 43.36
CA PRO A 61 -20.71 12.67 44.27
C PRO A 61 -20.54 14.09 43.73
N ASP A 62 -20.66 15.07 44.63
CA ASP A 62 -20.38 16.49 44.39
C ASP A 62 -18.92 16.67 43.99
N TRP A 63 -18.67 17.08 42.75
CA TRP A 63 -17.35 17.45 42.25
C TRP A 63 -17.07 18.93 42.60
N PRO A 64 -15.89 19.27 43.13
CA PRO A 64 -15.51 20.66 43.33
C PRO A 64 -15.36 21.40 41.98
N PRO A 65 -15.60 22.72 41.93
CA PRO A 65 -15.55 23.50 40.70
C PRO A 65 -14.15 23.43 40.07
N PHE A 66 -14.13 23.18 38.76
CA PHE A 66 -12.90 23.13 37.94
C PHE A 66 -12.07 24.41 38.12
N PRO A 67 -10.78 24.32 38.50
CA PRO A 67 -9.86 25.43 38.29
C PRO A 67 -9.75 25.69 36.78
N GLY A 68 -9.76 26.96 36.41
CA GLY A 68 -9.82 27.43 35.02
C GLY A 68 -8.81 26.74 34.12
N ARG A 69 -9.22 26.52 32.86
CA ARG A 69 -8.35 26.11 31.75
C ARG A 69 -7.07 26.95 31.75
N SER A 70 -6.00 26.41 32.32
CA SER A 70 -4.68 26.62 31.78
C SER A 70 -4.65 25.86 30.46
N GLU A 71 -4.50 26.60 29.36
CA GLU A 71 -4.21 25.99 28.07
C GLU A 71 -3.02 25.03 28.26
N PRO A 72 -3.09 23.79 27.76
CA PRO A 72 -1.89 22.96 27.74
C PRO A 72 -0.87 23.72 26.89
N VAL A 73 0.21 24.15 27.55
CA VAL A 73 1.44 24.54 26.86
C VAL A 73 1.79 23.34 26.00
N LEU A 74 1.55 23.44 24.69
CA LEU A 74 1.96 22.44 23.72
C LEU A 74 3.47 22.33 23.86
N ALA A 75 3.92 21.27 24.54
CA ALA A 75 5.31 20.86 24.48
C ALA A 75 5.65 20.77 22.99
N SER A 76 6.65 21.56 22.56
CA SER A 76 7.14 21.50 21.19
C SER A 76 7.41 20.04 20.85
N ALA A 77 6.69 19.49 19.87
CA ALA A 77 6.92 18.12 19.43
C ALA A 77 8.44 17.97 19.16
N PRO A 78 9.07 16.87 19.60
CA PRO A 78 10.51 16.69 19.43
C PRO A 78 10.87 16.94 17.96
N MET A 79 11.86 17.81 17.72
CA MET A 79 12.37 18.02 16.37
C MET A 79 12.94 16.69 15.89
N LEU A 80 12.28 16.08 14.90
CA LEU A 80 12.81 14.92 14.21
C LEU A 80 14.09 15.32 13.49
N ALA A 81 15.10 14.45 13.54
CA ALA A 81 16.33 14.65 12.79
C ALA A 81 16.04 14.54 11.29
N ASP A 82 16.75 15.32 10.47
CA ASP A 82 16.73 15.12 9.02
C ASP A 82 17.22 13.72 8.66
N LEU A 83 16.72 13.18 7.55
CA LEU A 83 17.20 11.91 7.03
C LEU A 83 18.72 11.99 6.75
N PRO A 84 19.58 11.24 7.47
CA PRO A 84 21.04 11.28 7.31
C PRO A 84 21.43 10.97 5.87
N THR A 85 22.62 11.31 5.38
CA THR A 85 23.06 10.85 4.05
C THR A 85 23.49 9.38 4.03
N ALA A 86 23.88 8.83 5.18
CA ALA A 86 24.28 7.45 5.34
C ALA A 86 23.10 6.47 5.24
N ALA A 87 23.41 5.19 5.06
CA ALA A 87 22.46 4.09 5.10
C ALA A 87 21.70 4.04 6.43
N VAL A 88 20.38 3.90 6.36
CA VAL A 88 19.45 3.85 7.50
C VAL A 88 18.56 2.60 7.49
N GLY A 89 18.62 1.78 6.44
CA GLY A 89 17.81 0.58 6.28
C GLY A 89 16.44 0.85 5.64
N PRO A 90 15.60 -0.19 5.48
CA PRO A 90 14.29 -0.05 4.84
C PRO A 90 13.31 0.79 5.68
N ALA A 91 12.49 1.57 4.99
CA ALA A 91 11.38 2.31 5.58
C ALA A 91 10.13 1.44 5.70
N ARG A 92 9.44 1.58 6.84
CA ARG A 92 8.16 0.91 7.08
C ARG A 92 6.99 1.69 6.49
N LEU A 93 7.01 3.02 6.61
CA LEU A 93 5.99 3.93 6.10
C LEU A 93 6.51 5.37 6.12
N ALA A 94 5.79 6.28 5.47
CA ALA A 94 5.94 7.71 5.70
C ALA A 94 4.57 8.37 5.87
N TYR A 95 4.49 9.48 6.58
CA TYR A 95 3.22 10.23 6.72
C TYR A 95 3.46 11.74 6.79
N ARG A 96 2.51 12.50 6.25
CA ARG A 96 2.50 13.96 6.31
C ARG A 96 1.62 14.41 7.46
N LEU A 97 2.16 15.19 8.39
CA LEU A 97 1.44 15.76 9.51
C LEU A 97 0.57 16.94 9.08
N ASN A 98 -0.60 17.09 9.72
CA ASN A 98 -1.37 18.33 9.67
C ASN A 98 -0.94 19.24 10.82
N CYS A 99 -0.05 20.21 10.58
CA CYS A 99 0.16 21.26 11.57
C CYS A 99 -0.14 22.66 11.00
N ARG A 100 -0.64 23.55 11.87
CA ARG A 100 -0.92 24.95 11.50
C ARG A 100 0.39 25.61 11.05
N THR A 101 0.27 26.41 9.99
CA THR A 101 1.34 26.96 9.16
C THR A 101 2.53 27.59 9.91
N PRO A 102 3.75 27.48 9.38
CA PRO A 102 4.18 26.58 8.31
C PRO A 102 4.59 25.21 8.90
N CYS A 103 3.86 24.15 8.54
CA CYS A 103 4.20 22.78 8.94
C CYS A 103 3.74 21.78 7.88
N SER A 104 4.51 21.68 6.80
CA SER A 104 4.45 20.57 5.85
C SER A 104 5.39 19.47 6.33
N ARG A 105 5.21 18.96 7.56
CA ARG A 105 6.14 17.97 8.11
C ARG A 105 5.86 16.60 7.55
N MET A 106 6.83 15.99 6.89
CA MET A 106 6.72 14.61 6.45
C MET A 106 7.70 13.73 7.22
N VAL A 107 7.19 12.68 7.83
CA VAL A 107 7.94 11.77 8.69
C VAL A 107 8.14 10.46 7.96
N LEU A 108 9.39 10.00 7.86
CA LEU A 108 9.76 8.67 7.40
C LEU A 108 10.01 7.80 8.63
N GLN A 109 9.25 6.71 8.77
CA GLN A 109 9.43 5.75 9.85
C GLN A 109 10.19 4.53 9.33
N MET A 110 11.30 4.22 9.97
CA MET A 110 12.16 3.08 9.61
C MET A 110 11.58 1.77 10.14
N GLU A 111 11.92 0.65 9.49
CA GLU A 111 11.51 -0.67 9.98
C GLU A 111 12.20 -1.02 11.29
N TRP A 112 13.48 -0.68 11.43
CA TRP A 112 14.30 -1.09 12.57
C TRP A 112 14.49 0.04 13.57
N GLY A 113 14.33 -0.28 14.86
CA GLY A 113 14.61 0.63 15.98
C GLY A 113 13.59 1.75 16.19
N GLY A 114 12.50 1.79 15.41
CA GLY A 114 11.47 2.83 15.55
C GLY A 114 11.99 4.25 15.27
N LEU A 115 13.09 4.35 14.52
CA LEU A 115 13.68 5.63 14.15
C LEU A 115 12.76 6.37 13.20
N GLU A 116 12.64 7.68 13.40
CA GLU A 116 11.85 8.57 12.59
C GLU A 116 12.70 9.73 12.09
N TYR A 117 12.59 10.02 10.80
CA TYR A 117 13.32 11.09 10.14
C TYR A 117 12.39 12.08 9.48
N SER A 118 12.82 13.34 9.47
CA SER A 118 12.17 14.41 8.73
C SER A 118 12.50 14.35 7.24
N LEU A 119 11.48 14.54 6.42
CA LEU A 119 11.52 14.75 4.98
C LEU A 119 11.07 16.18 4.62
N ASP A 120 11.14 17.13 5.55
CA ASP A 120 10.59 18.48 5.41
C ASP A 120 11.22 19.27 4.24
N HIS A 121 12.47 18.92 3.88
CA HIS A 121 13.17 19.49 2.72
C HIS A 121 12.49 19.19 1.38
N LEU A 122 11.54 18.23 1.32
CA LEU A 122 10.80 17.89 0.11
C LEU A 122 9.72 18.92 -0.25
N GLY A 123 9.35 19.81 0.68
CA GLY A 123 8.37 20.88 0.44
C GLY A 123 7.02 20.39 -0.12
N ASP A 124 6.33 21.28 -0.82
CA ASP A 124 5.08 20.99 -1.54
C ASP A 124 5.33 20.58 -3.01
N LEU A 125 6.55 20.13 -3.33
CA LEU A 125 7.04 19.94 -4.71
C LEU A 125 6.50 18.69 -5.42
N GLY A 126 5.64 17.90 -4.77
CA GLY A 126 5.05 16.72 -5.36
C GLY A 126 4.81 15.61 -4.34
N VAL A 127 4.62 14.40 -4.85
CA VAL A 127 4.19 13.25 -4.05
C VAL A 127 5.31 12.22 -3.97
N PRO A 128 5.89 11.96 -2.78
CA PRO A 128 6.89 10.91 -2.66
C PRO A 128 6.26 9.51 -2.76
N SER A 129 7.11 8.51 -2.91
CA SER A 129 6.74 7.10 -2.97
C SER A 129 7.83 6.21 -2.40
N LEU A 130 7.43 5.09 -1.80
CA LEU A 130 8.33 4.06 -1.27
C LEU A 130 8.19 2.79 -2.11
N SER A 131 9.31 2.15 -2.43
CA SER A 131 9.30 0.84 -3.10
C SER A 131 8.56 -0.21 -2.26
N PRO A 132 8.03 -1.28 -2.87
CA PRO A 132 7.36 -2.38 -2.16
C PRO A 132 8.14 -3.01 -1.00
N ASN A 133 9.47 -3.01 -1.05
CA ASN A 133 10.34 -3.48 0.03
C ASN A 133 10.82 -2.35 0.98
N GLY A 134 10.39 -1.11 0.75
CA GLY A 134 10.77 0.04 1.57
C GLY A 134 12.21 0.51 1.42
N GLU A 135 13.00 -0.05 0.50
CA GLU A 135 14.42 0.27 0.35
C GLU A 135 14.67 1.53 -0.48
N LEU A 136 13.80 1.83 -1.45
CA LEU A 136 13.94 2.99 -2.32
C LEU A 136 12.90 4.05 -1.95
N LEU A 137 13.39 5.26 -1.69
CA LEU A 137 12.58 6.47 -1.55
C LEU A 137 12.66 7.29 -2.84
N VAL A 138 11.52 7.47 -3.49
CA VAL A 138 11.34 8.35 -4.65
C VAL A 138 10.71 9.64 -4.16
N ALA A 139 11.40 10.76 -4.30
CA ALA A 139 10.97 12.03 -3.71
C ALA A 139 11.12 13.20 -4.70
N PRO A 140 10.20 14.18 -4.69
CA PRO A 140 10.32 15.36 -5.53
C PRO A 140 11.54 16.20 -5.10
N PHE A 141 12.27 16.77 -6.06
CA PHE A 141 13.44 17.61 -5.73
C PHE A 141 13.50 18.94 -6.49
N SER A 142 12.69 19.14 -7.52
CA SER A 142 12.61 20.38 -8.28
C SER A 142 11.16 20.82 -8.48
N GLY A 143 10.93 22.13 -8.51
CA GLY A 143 9.60 22.71 -8.79
C GLY A 143 9.09 22.43 -10.20
N ASP A 144 9.96 21.97 -11.09
CA ASP A 144 9.66 21.62 -12.49
C ASP A 144 9.25 20.15 -12.65
N GLY A 145 9.03 19.42 -11.56
CA GLY A 145 8.50 18.04 -11.59
C GLY A 145 9.55 16.93 -11.60
N GLY A 146 10.80 17.23 -11.24
CA GLY A 146 11.88 16.24 -11.12
C GLY A 146 11.82 15.44 -9.82
N TYR A 147 12.30 14.19 -9.89
CA TYR A 147 12.38 13.28 -8.75
C TYR A 147 13.82 12.79 -8.48
N LYS A 148 14.12 12.44 -7.24
CA LYS A 148 15.34 11.72 -6.87
C LYS A 148 14.96 10.35 -6.35
N VAL A 149 15.75 9.34 -6.71
CA VAL A 149 15.73 8.04 -6.06
C VAL A 149 16.84 8.02 -5.02
N ARG A 150 16.48 7.63 -3.80
CA ARG A 150 17.42 7.35 -2.74
C ARG A 150 17.30 5.88 -2.34
N ASP A 151 18.41 5.16 -2.41
CA ASP A 151 18.54 3.87 -1.74
C ASP A 151 18.81 4.12 -0.25
N LEU A 152 17.91 3.65 0.61
CA LEU A 152 18.00 3.81 2.06
C LEU A 152 19.00 2.84 2.71
N ARG A 153 19.51 1.85 1.95
CA ARG A 153 20.54 0.89 2.39
C ARG A 153 21.95 1.27 1.92
N SER A 154 22.06 2.29 1.07
CA SER A 154 23.32 2.75 0.51
C SER A 154 23.76 4.09 1.12
N ASP A 155 25.06 4.31 1.14
CA ASP A 155 25.67 5.62 1.42
C ASP A 155 25.78 6.49 0.16
N GLU A 156 25.36 5.96 -1.00
CA GLU A 156 25.38 6.70 -2.25
C GLU A 156 24.41 7.89 -2.22
N PRO A 157 24.79 9.04 -2.83
CA PRO A 157 23.92 10.20 -2.87
C PRO A 157 22.64 9.90 -3.68
N PRO A 158 21.49 10.51 -3.32
CA PRO A 158 20.27 10.37 -4.10
C PRO A 158 20.48 10.78 -5.55
N THR A 159 20.08 9.92 -6.48
CA THR A 159 20.30 10.14 -7.91
C THR A 159 19.05 10.80 -8.52
N PRO A 160 19.19 11.96 -9.19
CA PRO A 160 18.07 12.61 -9.84
C PRO A 160 17.67 11.86 -11.10
N PHE A 161 16.36 11.80 -11.34
CA PHE A 161 15.79 11.50 -12.62
C PHE A 161 14.69 12.52 -12.91
N GLU A 162 14.73 13.06 -14.10
CA GLU A 162 13.69 13.93 -14.61
C GLU A 162 12.96 13.14 -15.66
N PRO A 163 11.67 12.82 -15.44
CA PRO A 163 10.81 12.58 -16.56
C PRO A 163 10.87 13.88 -17.38
N ARG A 164 11.67 13.92 -18.47
CA ARG A 164 11.77 15.06 -19.41
C ARG A 164 10.46 15.22 -20.20
N LEU A 165 9.35 15.40 -19.49
CA LEU A 165 8.00 15.09 -19.97
C LEU A 165 7.12 16.33 -19.92
N GLY A 166 7.52 17.33 -20.71
CA GLY A 166 6.75 18.56 -20.92
C GLY A 166 6.45 19.36 -19.64
N ALA A 167 5.61 20.39 -19.78
CA ALA A 167 5.13 21.15 -18.63
C ALA A 167 4.00 20.36 -17.92
N GLY A 168 4.23 19.90 -16.68
CA GLY A 168 3.21 19.24 -15.87
C GLY A 168 3.75 18.54 -14.63
N LEU A 169 2.93 18.43 -13.57
CA LEU A 169 3.29 17.72 -12.35
C LEU A 169 3.08 16.21 -12.54
N TRP A 170 4.18 15.47 -12.68
CA TRP A 170 4.18 14.01 -12.68
C TRP A 170 4.09 13.47 -11.27
N SER A 171 3.35 12.38 -11.08
CA SER A 171 3.18 11.72 -9.79
C SER A 171 3.47 10.22 -9.91
N PRO A 172 4.18 9.61 -8.94
CA PRO A 172 4.27 8.16 -8.83
C PRO A 172 2.86 7.54 -8.85
N MET A 173 2.67 6.41 -9.53
CA MET A 173 1.38 5.73 -9.62
C MET A 173 1.45 4.37 -8.95
N THR A 174 2.28 3.47 -9.49
CA THR A 174 2.36 2.07 -9.06
C THR A 174 3.76 1.53 -9.30
N TRP A 175 4.16 0.59 -8.46
CA TRP A 175 5.44 -0.10 -8.51
C TRP A 175 5.27 -1.50 -9.09
N SER A 176 6.31 -2.00 -9.76
CA SER A 176 6.40 -3.42 -9.99
C SER A 176 6.70 -4.13 -8.66
N PRO A 177 6.18 -5.34 -8.46
CA PRO A 177 6.32 -6.04 -7.18
C PRO A 177 7.76 -6.46 -6.85
N ASP A 178 8.68 -6.40 -7.83
CA ASP A 178 10.11 -6.67 -7.69
C ASP A 178 10.96 -5.40 -7.43
N ASN A 179 10.32 -4.25 -7.17
CA ASN A 179 10.96 -2.94 -6.89
C ASN A 179 11.71 -2.32 -8.07
N ARG A 180 11.67 -2.93 -9.27
CA ARG A 180 12.46 -2.49 -10.42
C ARG A 180 11.83 -1.33 -11.17
N TRP A 181 10.51 -1.35 -11.33
CA TRP A 181 9.81 -0.42 -12.19
C TRP A 181 8.92 0.49 -11.36
N LEU A 182 8.95 1.77 -11.70
CA LEU A 182 7.96 2.73 -11.24
C LEU A 182 7.20 3.26 -12.45
N VAL A 183 5.88 3.23 -12.40
CA VAL A 183 5.05 4.00 -13.33
C VAL A 183 4.68 5.30 -12.67
N MET A 184 4.87 6.39 -13.41
CA MET A 184 4.38 7.70 -13.08
C MET A 184 3.24 8.08 -14.03
N TRP A 185 2.33 8.92 -13.56
CA TRP A 185 1.26 9.47 -14.37
C TRP A 185 1.32 11.00 -14.31
N GLY A 186 1.01 11.65 -15.42
CA GLY A 186 1.07 13.10 -15.56
C GLY A 186 -0.03 13.63 -16.46
N PRO A 187 -0.40 14.91 -16.32
CA PRO A 187 -1.39 15.54 -17.18
C PRO A 187 -0.85 15.68 -18.59
N ARG A 188 -1.68 15.31 -19.59
CA ARG A 188 -1.49 15.77 -20.96
C ARG A 188 -2.30 17.03 -21.18
N GLY A 189 -1.77 17.97 -21.97
CA GLY A 189 -2.47 19.21 -22.36
C GLY A 189 -3.82 19.03 -23.08
N ASN A 190 -4.31 17.80 -23.30
CA ASN A 190 -5.59 17.47 -23.92
C ASN A 190 -6.57 16.73 -23.00
N GLY A 191 -6.35 16.75 -21.68
CA GLY A 191 -7.26 16.13 -20.70
C GLY A 191 -7.16 14.60 -20.60
N ARG A 192 -6.14 13.98 -21.21
CA ARG A 192 -5.81 12.56 -21.02
C ARG A 192 -4.61 12.41 -20.08
N SER A 193 -4.48 11.23 -19.46
CA SER A 193 -3.31 10.88 -18.66
C SER A 193 -2.21 10.33 -19.57
N GLU A 194 -0.98 10.80 -19.39
CA GLU A 194 0.23 10.20 -19.97
C GLU A 194 0.96 9.41 -18.88
N TYR A 195 1.66 8.35 -19.28
CA TYR A 195 2.37 7.48 -18.36
C TYR A 195 3.86 7.46 -18.68
N ALA A 196 4.67 7.31 -17.65
CA ALA A 196 6.11 7.15 -17.77
C ALA A 196 6.53 5.93 -16.97
N ARG A 197 7.20 4.98 -17.61
CA ARG A 197 7.85 3.86 -16.95
C ARG A 197 9.31 4.22 -16.70
N VAL A 198 9.73 4.11 -15.45
CA VAL A 198 11.11 4.33 -15.01
C VAL A 198 11.73 2.98 -14.64
N ASP A 199 12.88 2.61 -15.23
CA ASP A 199 13.73 1.51 -14.74
C ASP A 199 14.56 2.06 -13.57
N LEU A 200 14.37 1.56 -12.36
CA LEU A 200 15.05 2.10 -11.18
C LEU A 200 16.52 1.66 -11.08
N ARG A 201 17.00 0.79 -11.97
CA ARG A 201 18.41 0.35 -11.98
C ARG A 201 19.33 1.34 -12.67
N ASP A 202 18.85 1.94 -13.76
CA ASP A 202 19.64 2.87 -14.58
C ASP A 202 18.91 4.21 -14.82
N LEU A 203 17.72 4.38 -14.23
CA LEU A 203 16.87 5.56 -14.34
C LEU A 203 16.43 5.89 -15.77
N THR A 204 16.43 4.89 -16.66
CA THR A 204 15.90 5.05 -18.02
C THR A 204 14.39 5.25 -17.96
N ILE A 205 13.89 6.22 -18.73
CA ILE A 205 12.48 6.61 -18.76
C ILE A 205 11.91 6.36 -20.15
N VAL A 206 10.77 5.70 -20.20
CA VAL A 206 9.99 5.49 -21.43
C VAL A 206 8.59 6.02 -21.22
N THR A 207 8.17 6.96 -22.06
CA THR A 207 6.78 7.42 -22.07
C THR A 207 5.88 6.46 -22.82
N TYR A 208 4.65 6.39 -22.34
CA TYR A 208 3.63 5.61 -22.98
C TYR A 208 2.28 6.29 -22.89
N GLN A 209 1.56 6.24 -23.99
CA GLN A 209 0.19 6.66 -24.06
C GLN A 209 -0.67 5.45 -24.44
N PRO A 210 -1.53 4.97 -23.52
CA PRO A 210 -2.48 3.93 -23.85
C PRO A 210 -3.40 4.34 -25.02
N PRO A 211 -3.94 3.35 -25.76
CA PRO A 211 -5.08 3.56 -26.64
C PRO A 211 -6.22 4.32 -25.95
N ALA A 212 -7.09 4.94 -26.75
CA ALA A 212 -8.30 5.56 -26.22
C ALA A 212 -9.08 4.55 -25.38
N ASP A 213 -9.65 5.02 -24.27
CA ASP A 213 -10.46 4.23 -23.33
C ASP A 213 -9.71 3.15 -22.54
N LEU A 214 -8.38 3.14 -22.56
CA LEU A 214 -7.56 2.29 -21.68
C LEU A 214 -6.76 3.14 -20.69
N TYR A 215 -6.57 2.60 -19.48
CA TYR A 215 -5.64 3.12 -18.49
C TYR A 215 -4.61 2.06 -18.12
N ALA A 216 -3.38 2.51 -17.85
CA ALA A 216 -2.42 1.66 -17.18
C ALA A 216 -2.82 1.55 -15.71
N CYS A 217 -3.03 0.32 -15.24
CA CYS A 217 -3.44 0.06 -13.87
C CYS A 217 -2.36 -0.63 -13.04
N ALA A 218 -1.33 -1.24 -13.68
CA ALA A 218 -0.19 -1.84 -13.00
C ALA A 218 1.04 -1.97 -13.93
N VAL A 219 2.19 -2.34 -13.38
CA VAL A 219 3.40 -2.70 -14.14
C VAL A 219 3.93 -4.05 -13.69
N LEU A 220 4.20 -4.94 -14.65
CA LEU A 220 4.73 -6.28 -14.40
C LEU A 220 6.25 -6.23 -14.16
N PRO A 221 6.84 -7.28 -13.55
CA PRO A 221 8.30 -7.44 -13.47
C PRO A 221 9.03 -7.38 -14.83
N SER A 222 8.34 -7.76 -15.92
CA SER A 222 8.87 -7.61 -17.29
C SER A 222 9.05 -6.14 -17.70
N GLY A 223 8.41 -5.20 -17.00
CA GLY A 223 8.31 -3.79 -17.35
C GLY A 223 7.11 -3.47 -18.24
N GLU A 224 6.32 -4.47 -18.62
CA GLU A 224 5.11 -4.25 -19.40
C GLU A 224 4.00 -3.67 -18.53
N LEU A 225 3.17 -2.81 -19.12
CA LEU A 225 2.05 -2.20 -18.44
C LEU A 225 0.82 -3.08 -18.59
N LEU A 226 0.14 -3.32 -17.47
CA LEU A 226 -1.19 -3.89 -17.48
C LEU A 226 -2.20 -2.78 -17.78
N LEU A 227 -2.95 -2.95 -18.86
CA LEU A 227 -3.98 -2.01 -19.29
C LEU A 227 -5.38 -2.56 -19.04
N ALA A 228 -6.27 -1.67 -18.64
CA ALA A 228 -7.67 -1.96 -18.36
C ALA A 228 -8.58 -0.88 -18.94
N PRO A 229 -9.85 -1.19 -19.28
CA PRO A 229 -10.82 -0.20 -19.75
C PRO A 229 -11.02 0.94 -18.75
N SER A 230 -11.19 2.18 -19.20
CA SER A 230 -11.31 3.35 -18.33
C SER A 230 -12.60 3.39 -17.50
N THR A 231 -13.60 2.59 -17.87
CA THR A 231 -14.88 2.48 -17.17
C THR A 231 -14.77 1.56 -15.97
N ALA A 232 -15.51 1.89 -14.91
CA ALA A 232 -15.60 1.01 -13.73
C ALA A 232 -16.09 -0.38 -14.14
N TRP A 233 -15.51 -1.42 -13.55
CA TRP A 233 -15.83 -2.78 -13.92
C TRP A 233 -17.10 -3.25 -13.22
N THR A 234 -18.11 -3.57 -14.00
CA THR A 234 -19.37 -4.14 -13.51
C THR A 234 -19.59 -5.58 -13.97
N GLU A 235 -18.77 -6.06 -14.91
CA GLU A 235 -18.94 -7.38 -15.55
C GLU A 235 -17.60 -8.02 -15.95
N GLN A 236 -17.48 -8.48 -17.21
CA GLN A 236 -16.26 -9.03 -17.80
C GLN A 236 -15.35 -7.93 -18.31
N GLN A 237 -14.05 -8.08 -18.08
CA GLN A 237 -13.10 -7.00 -18.30
C GLN A 237 -11.87 -7.51 -19.02
N PRO A 238 -11.67 -7.08 -20.28
CA PRO A 238 -10.49 -7.46 -21.03
C PRO A 238 -9.28 -6.70 -20.51
N LEU A 239 -8.30 -7.46 -20.02
CA LEU A 239 -6.98 -6.96 -19.69
C LEU A 239 -6.05 -7.12 -20.89
N GLN A 240 -5.18 -6.13 -21.06
CA GLN A 240 -4.19 -6.10 -22.13
C GLN A 240 -2.81 -5.83 -21.53
N LEU A 241 -1.78 -6.28 -22.22
CA LEU A 241 -0.39 -5.90 -21.94
C LEU A 241 0.08 -4.93 -22.99
N ALA A 242 0.79 -3.90 -22.55
CA ALA A 242 1.50 -2.98 -23.41
C ALA A 242 2.99 -2.99 -23.10
N ASP A 243 3.82 -2.98 -24.15
CA ASP A 243 5.23 -2.62 -24.02
C ASP A 243 5.37 -1.10 -24.27
N PRO A 244 5.73 -0.30 -23.25
CA PRO A 244 5.99 1.12 -23.41
C PRO A 244 7.02 1.46 -24.48
N ALA A 245 8.02 0.61 -24.69
CA ALA A 245 9.15 0.90 -25.56
C ALA A 245 8.79 0.77 -27.05
N THR A 246 7.97 -0.21 -27.39
CA THR A 246 7.53 -0.44 -28.78
C THR A 246 6.15 0.14 -29.07
N GLY A 247 5.35 0.38 -28.02
CA GLY A 247 3.94 0.75 -28.15
C GLY A 247 3.02 -0.44 -28.46
N ASP A 248 3.56 -1.65 -28.54
CA ASP A 248 2.78 -2.85 -28.86
C ASP A 248 1.78 -3.14 -27.75
N VAL A 249 0.54 -3.42 -28.15
CA VAL A 249 -0.54 -3.81 -27.24
C VAL A 249 -1.10 -5.15 -27.65
N ARG A 250 -1.25 -6.06 -26.68
CA ARG A 250 -1.81 -7.39 -26.91
C ARG A 250 -2.80 -7.80 -25.84
N PRO A 251 -3.82 -8.61 -26.18
CA PRO A 251 -4.71 -9.20 -25.18
C PRO A 251 -3.92 -10.04 -24.17
N LEU A 252 -4.32 -9.98 -22.90
CA LEU A 252 -3.80 -10.85 -21.85
C LEU A 252 -4.83 -11.90 -21.46
N LEU A 253 -5.94 -11.45 -20.87
CA LEU A 253 -7.02 -12.29 -20.38
C LEU A 253 -8.29 -11.47 -20.19
N THR A 254 -9.41 -12.14 -19.95
CA THR A 254 -10.65 -11.49 -19.51
C THR A 254 -10.91 -11.89 -18.07
N VAL A 255 -11.01 -10.91 -17.17
CA VAL A 255 -11.43 -11.14 -15.79
C VAL A 255 -12.96 -11.20 -15.76
N ASP A 256 -13.53 -12.29 -15.27
CA ASP A 256 -14.98 -12.39 -15.04
C ASP A 256 -15.29 -12.16 -13.56
N SER A 257 -15.90 -11.00 -13.27
CA SER A 257 -16.28 -10.60 -11.91
C SER A 257 -17.81 -10.66 -11.68
N ARG A 258 -18.60 -11.12 -12.66
CA ARG A 258 -20.08 -11.06 -12.62
C ARG A 258 -20.68 -11.83 -11.45
N ALA A 259 -20.12 -13.00 -11.12
CA ALA A 259 -20.59 -13.80 -10.00
C ALA A 259 -20.29 -13.17 -8.63
N MET A 260 -19.45 -12.13 -8.59
CA MET A 260 -18.93 -11.52 -7.36
C MET A 260 -19.46 -10.11 -7.11
N LEU A 261 -19.88 -9.40 -8.17
CA LEU A 261 -20.38 -8.04 -8.07
C LEU A 261 -21.91 -8.04 -7.93
N GLN A 262 -22.38 -7.68 -6.74
CA GLN A 262 -23.78 -7.35 -6.51
C GLN A 262 -24.13 -5.99 -7.12
N PRO A 263 -25.43 -5.71 -7.40
CA PRO A 263 -25.85 -4.38 -7.84
C PRO A 263 -25.33 -3.26 -6.92
N GLY A 264 -24.72 -2.23 -7.50
CA GLY A 264 -24.11 -1.12 -6.76
C GLY A 264 -22.66 -1.35 -6.33
N LEU A 265 -22.08 -2.52 -6.64
CA LEU A 265 -20.65 -2.80 -6.51
C LEU A 265 -19.92 -2.62 -7.84
N SER A 266 -18.68 -2.17 -7.77
CA SER A 266 -17.80 -2.02 -8.94
C SER A 266 -16.35 -2.20 -8.55
N ILE A 267 -15.50 -2.58 -9.49
CA ILE A 267 -14.04 -2.50 -9.29
C ILE A 267 -13.56 -1.17 -9.84
N GLN A 268 -12.76 -0.46 -9.04
CA GLN A 268 -12.05 0.75 -9.45
C GLN A 268 -10.58 0.44 -9.69
N HIS A 269 -10.07 0.96 -10.79
CA HIS A 269 -8.70 0.78 -11.26
C HIS A 269 -8.29 2.02 -12.05
N ASP A 270 -8.12 3.13 -11.36
CA ASP A 270 -7.62 4.38 -11.94
C ASP A 270 -6.22 4.70 -11.40
N PRO A 271 -5.51 5.72 -11.92
CA PRO A 271 -4.17 6.07 -11.43
C PRO A 271 -4.09 6.41 -9.92
N THR A 272 -5.23 6.69 -9.28
CA THR A 272 -5.32 6.94 -7.83
C THR A 272 -5.71 5.69 -7.03
N SER A 273 -6.20 4.65 -7.69
CA SER A 273 -6.50 3.32 -7.13
C SER A 273 -6.00 2.25 -8.11
N PRO A 274 -4.68 2.10 -8.31
CA PRO A 274 -4.14 1.14 -9.27
C PRO A 274 -4.47 -0.30 -8.87
N ALA A 275 -4.42 -1.20 -9.85
CA ALA A 275 -4.50 -2.62 -9.55
C ALA A 275 -3.24 -3.06 -8.79
N LEU A 276 -3.41 -4.02 -7.89
CA LEU A 276 -2.33 -4.47 -7.04
C LEU A 276 -1.70 -5.73 -7.63
N LEU A 277 -0.39 -5.77 -7.76
CA LEU A 277 0.33 -6.95 -8.25
C LEU A 277 1.21 -7.53 -7.16
N SER A 278 1.24 -8.85 -7.08
CA SER A 278 2.18 -9.59 -6.25
C SER A 278 3.35 -10.14 -7.07
N THR A 279 4.43 -10.50 -6.40
CA THR A 279 5.59 -11.18 -7.03
C THR A 279 5.25 -12.59 -7.53
N ASP A 280 4.22 -13.24 -7.00
CA ASP A 280 3.76 -14.56 -7.44
C ASP A 280 2.75 -14.51 -8.61
N GLY A 281 2.56 -13.35 -9.22
CA GLY A 281 1.72 -13.19 -10.41
C GLY A 281 0.22 -13.13 -10.09
N MET A 282 -0.12 -12.65 -8.90
CA MET A 282 -1.50 -12.38 -8.51
C MET A 282 -1.88 -10.94 -8.82
N LEU A 283 -3.11 -10.77 -9.32
CA LEU A 283 -3.76 -9.50 -9.55
C LEU A 283 -4.83 -9.28 -8.48
N GLY A 284 -4.61 -8.31 -7.62
CA GLY A 284 -5.55 -7.83 -6.62
C GLY A 284 -6.39 -6.68 -7.17
N LEU A 285 -7.71 -6.84 -7.12
CA LEU A 285 -8.69 -5.86 -7.57
C LEU A 285 -9.63 -5.48 -6.43
N ILE A 286 -9.81 -4.18 -6.19
CA ILE A 286 -10.57 -3.67 -5.05
C ILE A 286 -12.03 -3.47 -5.47
N VAL A 287 -12.93 -4.17 -4.80
CA VAL A 287 -14.38 -3.98 -4.94
C VAL A 287 -14.82 -2.84 -4.05
N ARG A 288 -15.55 -1.89 -4.64
CA ARG A 288 -16.09 -0.71 -3.97
C ARG A 288 -17.59 -0.59 -4.16
N ASN A 289 -18.26 0.06 -3.20
CA ASN A 289 -19.65 0.47 -3.34
C ASN A 289 -19.78 1.83 -4.07
N ALA A 290 -21.02 2.29 -4.24
CA ALA A 290 -21.32 3.61 -4.83
C ALA A 290 -20.66 4.80 -4.10
N ASP A 291 -20.43 4.68 -2.79
CA ASP A 291 -19.72 5.70 -1.98
C ASP A 291 -18.20 5.60 -2.10
N ARG A 292 -17.69 4.79 -3.04
CA ARG A 292 -16.27 4.48 -3.24
C ARG A 292 -15.59 3.85 -2.03
N ARG A 293 -16.31 3.19 -1.12
CA ARG A 293 -15.70 2.49 0.01
C ARG A 293 -15.22 1.11 -0.42
N ALA A 294 -14.01 0.73 -0.02
CA ALA A 294 -13.49 -0.61 -0.26
C ALA A 294 -14.21 -1.65 0.60
N LEU A 295 -14.66 -2.73 -0.02
CA LEU A 295 -15.44 -3.80 0.63
C LEU A 295 -14.76 -5.16 0.55
N ALA A 296 -14.09 -5.44 -0.56
CA ALA A 296 -13.37 -6.68 -0.75
C ALA A 296 -12.15 -6.49 -1.67
N LEU A 297 -11.18 -7.39 -1.53
CA LEU A 297 -10.12 -7.62 -2.49
C LEU A 297 -10.40 -8.94 -3.21
N LEU A 298 -10.48 -8.89 -4.53
CA LEU A 298 -10.53 -10.08 -5.37
C LEU A 298 -9.12 -10.40 -5.89
N GLU A 299 -8.68 -11.63 -5.70
CA GLU A 299 -7.35 -12.07 -6.11
C GLU A 299 -7.47 -13.02 -7.30
N PHE A 300 -6.93 -12.60 -8.43
CA PHE A 300 -6.91 -13.39 -9.65
C PHE A 300 -5.50 -13.87 -9.95
N ASN A 301 -5.38 -15.10 -10.45
CA ASN A 301 -4.14 -15.57 -11.02
C ASN A 301 -3.96 -14.95 -12.41
N LEU A 302 -2.93 -14.14 -12.59
CA LEU A 302 -2.72 -13.37 -13.83
C LEU A 302 -2.41 -14.27 -15.05
N ALA A 303 -1.97 -15.51 -14.86
CA ALA A 303 -1.70 -16.43 -15.97
C ALA A 303 -2.97 -17.11 -16.50
N SER A 304 -3.97 -17.34 -15.64
CA SER A 304 -5.20 -18.08 -15.98
C SER A 304 -6.46 -17.23 -15.99
N GLY A 305 -6.43 -16.04 -15.38
CA GLY A 305 -7.61 -15.23 -15.12
C GLY A 305 -8.55 -15.82 -14.05
N ALA A 306 -8.19 -16.95 -13.45
CA ALA A 306 -8.99 -17.59 -12.43
C ALA A 306 -8.97 -16.79 -11.13
N LEU A 307 -10.15 -16.60 -10.55
CA LEU A 307 -10.26 -16.13 -9.17
C LEU A 307 -9.68 -17.19 -8.24
N ILE A 308 -8.75 -16.77 -7.39
CA ILE A 308 -8.10 -17.61 -6.39
C ILE A 308 -8.71 -17.38 -5.02
N ASP A 309 -9.00 -16.12 -4.67
CA ASP A 309 -9.53 -15.77 -3.37
C ASP A 309 -10.35 -14.46 -3.42
N ALA A 310 -11.21 -14.28 -2.42
CA ALA A 310 -11.96 -13.06 -2.19
C ALA A 310 -11.96 -12.73 -0.71
N LYS A 311 -11.23 -11.66 -0.35
CA LYS A 311 -11.02 -11.24 1.04
C LYS A 311 -11.92 -10.07 1.36
N SER A 312 -12.73 -10.20 2.40
CA SER A 312 -13.49 -9.06 2.93
C SER A 312 -12.55 -8.05 3.57
N ILE A 313 -12.76 -6.77 3.27
CA ILE A 313 -12.04 -5.67 3.90
C ILE A 313 -12.83 -5.25 5.15
N PRO A 314 -12.21 -5.18 6.34
CA PRO A 314 -12.95 -4.87 7.57
C PRO A 314 -13.62 -3.50 7.50
N TYR A 315 -14.94 -3.48 7.75
CA TYR A 315 -15.75 -2.27 7.63
C TYR A 315 -15.52 -1.26 8.76
N GLU A 316 -15.24 -1.76 9.97
CA GLU A 316 -15.36 -1.02 11.24
C GLU A 316 -14.47 0.23 11.35
N MET A 317 -13.42 0.34 10.54
CA MET A 317 -12.50 1.50 10.55
C MET A 317 -12.31 2.17 9.18
N GLY A 318 -13.11 1.81 8.17
CA GLY A 318 -12.99 2.36 6.82
C GLY A 318 -11.59 2.14 6.23
N TRP A 319 -11.13 0.89 6.25
CA TRP A 319 -9.84 0.50 5.68
C TRP A 319 -9.84 0.69 4.16
N GLU A 320 -8.78 1.30 3.67
CA GLU A 320 -8.48 1.50 2.26
C GLU A 320 -7.24 0.67 1.90
N PRO A 321 -7.35 -0.30 0.97
CA PRO A 321 -6.19 -0.98 0.45
C PRO A 321 -5.37 -0.07 -0.45
N VAL A 322 -4.05 -0.13 -0.31
CA VAL A 322 -3.13 0.80 -0.98
C VAL A 322 -1.99 0.11 -1.71
N ALA A 323 -1.55 -1.07 -1.25
CA ALA A 323 -0.48 -1.83 -1.88
C ALA A 323 -0.62 -3.33 -1.58
N TYR A 324 -0.04 -4.18 -2.41
CA TYR A 324 0.07 -5.61 -2.15
C TYR A 324 1.54 -5.99 -2.12
N GLY A 325 2.02 -6.41 -0.94
CA GLY A 325 3.41 -6.75 -0.70
C GLY A 325 3.58 -8.24 -0.39
N GLY A 326 4.83 -8.68 -0.22
CA GLY A 326 5.14 -10.06 0.14
C GLY A 326 4.56 -10.51 1.50
N THR A 327 4.23 -9.55 2.37
CA THR A 327 3.65 -9.77 3.70
C THR A 327 2.11 -9.69 3.72
N GLY A 328 1.48 -9.25 2.63
CA GLY A 328 0.03 -9.15 2.52
C GLY A 328 -0.46 -7.83 1.91
N LEU A 329 -1.74 -7.54 2.11
CA LEU A 329 -2.39 -6.33 1.63
C LEU A 329 -2.13 -5.18 2.61
N HIS A 330 -1.39 -4.16 2.19
CA HIS A 330 -1.23 -2.95 2.97
C HIS A 330 -2.51 -2.13 2.89
N MET A 331 -2.97 -1.69 4.05
CA MET A 331 -4.21 -0.93 4.21
C MET A 331 -4.00 0.26 5.13
N VAL A 332 -4.86 1.25 5.00
CA VAL A 332 -4.83 2.47 5.79
C VAL A 332 -6.25 2.93 6.15
N THR A 333 -6.48 3.43 7.36
CA THR A 333 -7.81 3.92 7.80
C THR A 333 -7.91 5.44 7.73
N ARG A 334 -9.12 5.99 7.61
CA ARG A 334 -9.33 7.46 7.61
C ARG A 334 -9.46 8.08 8.99
N LYS A 335 -10.15 7.42 9.93
CA LYS A 335 -10.41 7.95 11.30
C LYS A 335 -10.62 6.80 12.29
N PRO A 336 -9.75 6.63 13.31
CA PRO A 336 -8.41 7.22 13.43
C PRO A 336 -7.52 6.80 12.26
N VAL A 337 -6.47 7.57 11.92
CA VAL A 337 -5.57 7.15 10.84
C VAL A 337 -4.58 6.12 11.37
N ARG A 338 -4.54 4.95 10.73
CA ARG A 338 -3.64 3.83 11.03
C ARG A 338 -3.16 3.25 9.71
N ALA A 339 -1.97 2.67 9.73
CA ALA A 339 -1.51 1.78 8.67
C ALA A 339 -1.53 0.34 9.20
N GLY A 340 -1.75 -0.62 8.30
CA GLY A 340 -1.72 -2.01 8.66
C GLY A 340 -1.47 -2.92 7.46
N VAL A 341 -1.25 -4.19 7.76
CA VAL A 341 -1.12 -5.24 6.76
C VAL A 341 -2.13 -6.31 7.08
N LEU A 342 -3.01 -6.63 6.13
CA LEU A 342 -3.83 -7.83 6.14
C LEU A 342 -3.02 -8.97 5.54
N ALA A 343 -2.53 -9.84 6.40
CA ALA A 343 -1.76 -11.01 6.02
C ALA A 343 -2.60 -11.99 5.19
N PRO A 344 -1.96 -12.89 4.40
CA PRO A 344 -2.69 -13.86 3.58
C PRO A 344 -3.59 -14.83 4.35
N ASP A 345 -3.35 -15.02 5.65
CA ASP A 345 -4.17 -15.86 6.53
C ASP A 345 -5.32 -15.09 7.20
N GLY A 346 -5.51 -13.82 6.85
CA GLY A 346 -6.57 -12.96 7.38
C GLY A 346 -6.22 -12.28 8.70
N HIS A 347 -5.05 -12.53 9.28
CA HIS A 347 -4.58 -11.77 10.44
C HIS A 347 -4.19 -10.35 10.01
N SER A 348 -4.45 -9.37 10.87
CA SER A 348 -4.04 -7.98 10.62
C SER A 348 -3.04 -7.51 11.66
N VAL A 349 -1.96 -6.89 11.20
CA VAL A 349 -1.01 -6.16 12.05
C VAL A 349 -1.20 -4.67 11.78
N THR A 350 -1.44 -3.89 12.83
CA THR A 350 -1.73 -2.46 12.70
C THR A 350 -0.72 -1.62 13.47
N THR A 351 -0.44 -0.42 12.97
CA THR A 351 0.29 0.59 13.72
C THR A 351 -0.60 1.15 14.83
N PRO A 352 0.01 1.77 15.87
CA PRO A 352 -0.68 2.77 16.66
C PRO A 352 -1.31 3.85 15.77
N GLU A 353 -2.24 4.62 16.34
CA GLU A 353 -2.82 5.78 15.68
C GLU A 353 -1.73 6.77 15.27
N LEU A 354 -1.76 7.16 13.98
CA LEU A 354 -0.89 8.18 13.44
C LEU A 354 -1.43 9.57 13.81
N PRO A 355 -0.57 10.53 14.13
CA PRO A 355 -0.95 11.88 14.56
C PRO A 355 -1.60 12.71 13.42
N ALA A 356 -2.91 12.53 13.23
CA ALA A 356 -3.76 13.27 12.28
C ALA A 356 -3.09 13.59 10.92
N PRO A 357 -2.58 12.58 10.19
CA PRO A 357 -1.87 12.83 8.95
C PRO A 357 -2.81 13.27 7.81
N THR A 358 -2.32 14.10 6.90
CA THR A 358 -2.98 14.45 5.64
C THR A 358 -2.64 13.47 4.51
N GLN A 359 -1.57 12.68 4.69
CA GLN A 359 -1.10 11.71 3.72
C GLN A 359 -0.37 10.56 4.43
N VAL A 360 -0.54 9.34 3.93
CA VAL A 360 0.25 8.16 4.36
C VAL A 360 0.78 7.45 3.13
N LEU A 361 2.09 7.21 3.12
CA LEU A 361 2.81 6.35 2.19
C LEU A 361 3.13 5.04 2.88
N VAL A 362 2.85 3.94 2.20
CA VAL A 362 3.30 2.61 2.61
C VAL A 362 4.17 2.03 1.49
N PRO A 363 4.98 1.01 1.77
CA PRO A 363 5.73 0.31 0.72
C PRO A 363 4.82 -0.11 -0.43
N GLY A 364 5.15 0.35 -1.65
CA GLY A 364 4.43 0.04 -2.88
C GLY A 364 3.14 0.84 -3.13
N GLY A 365 2.71 1.73 -2.23
CA GLY A 365 1.43 2.44 -2.40
C GLY A 365 1.24 3.66 -1.51
N ARG A 366 0.10 4.36 -1.69
CA ARG A 366 -0.20 5.59 -0.94
C ARG A 366 -1.68 5.88 -0.82
N THR A 367 -2.04 6.73 0.14
CA THR A 367 -3.36 7.33 0.27
C THR A 367 -3.29 8.82 0.66
N TRP A 368 -4.43 9.50 0.50
CA TRP A 368 -4.67 10.88 0.90
C TRP A 368 -5.93 10.97 1.78
N TYR A 369 -5.98 11.97 2.67
CA TYR A 369 -7.08 12.16 3.63
C TYR A 369 -7.81 13.48 3.49
#